data_AF-A0A267WJ00-F1
#
_entry.id   AF-A0A267WJ00-F1
#
_cell.length_a   1.000
_cell.length_b   1.000
_cell.length_c   1.000
_cell.angle_alpha   90.00
_cell.angle_beta   90.00
_cell.angle_gamma   90.00
#
_symmetry.space_group_name_H-M   'P 1'
#
loop_
_entity.id
_entity.type
_entity.pdbx_description
1 polymer ?
#
loop_
_entity_poly.entity_id
_entity_poly.type
_entity_poly.pdbx_seq_one_letter_code
_entity_poly.pdbx_strand_id
1 'polypeptide(L)' 'MRLKFNSKDGVFTIKPQSRAETAKLRTSALDIANLLVDYFDADI' A
#
# COMPACT_ATOMS: atom_id res chain seq x y z
N MET A 1 9.76 -4.47 3.87
CA MET A 1 9.09 -3.51 2.97
C MET A 1 8.96 -2.21 3.74
N ARG A 2 9.42 -1.09 3.18
CA ARG A 2 9.43 0.19 3.88
C ARG A 2 8.24 1.05 3.41
N LEU A 3 7.30 1.32 4.31
CA LEU A 3 6.21 2.27 4.10
C LEU A 3 6.70 3.66 4.51
N LYS A 4 6.54 4.65 3.62
CA LYS A 4 6.83 6.06 3.89
C LYS A 4 5.57 6.86 3.62
N PHE A 5 5.07 7.54 4.63
CA PHE A 5 4.00 8.52 4.48
C PHE A 5 4.60 9.91 4.28
N ASN A 6 4.13 10.61 3.24
CA ASN A 6 4.39 12.03 3.04
C ASN A 6 3.14 12.82 3.43
N SER A 7 3.17 13.42 4.62
CA SER A 7 2.04 14.18 5.16
C SER A 7 1.73 15.47 4.41
N LYS A 8 2.70 16.01 3.64
CA LYS A 8 2.49 17.22 2.84
C LYS A 8 1.62 16.93 1.63
N ASP A 9 1.87 15.79 0.98
CA ASP A 9 1.22 15.43 -0.28
C ASP A 9 0.13 14.35 -0.09
N GLY A 10 -0.02 13.82 1.13
CA GLY A 10 -0.96 12.73 1.44
C GLY A 10 -0.58 11.38 0.81
N VAL A 11 0.68 11.22 0.35
CA VAL A 11 1.10 10.06 -0.44
C VAL A 11 1.77 9.00 0.43
N PHE A 12 1.31 7.74 0.31
CA PHE A 12 2.02 6.57 0.81
C PHE A 12 2.91 5.98 -0.27
N THR A 13 4.21 5.84 0.02
CA THR A 13 5.17 5.14 -0.85
C THR A 13 5.59 3.84 -0.19
N ILE A 14 5.51 2.74 -0.94
CA ILE A 14 6.00 1.43 -0.49
C ILE A 14 7.23 1.07 -1.31
N LYS A 15 8.38 0.89 -0.63
CA LYS A 15 9.62 0.47 -1.28
C LYS A 15 10.01 -0.94 -0.80
N PRO A 16 9.96 -1.96 -1.67
CA PRO A 16 10.51 -3.27 -1.34
C PRO A 16 12.04 -3.18 -1.26
N GLN A 17 12.63 -3.90 -0.31
CA GLN A 17 14.07 -3.91 -0.03
C GLN A 17 14.77 -5.15 -0.62
N SER A 18 14.01 -6.09 -1.20
CA SER A 18 14.53 -7.30 -1.82
C SER A 18 13.61 -7.80 -2.94
N ARG A 19 14.11 -8.74 -3.76
CA ARG A 19 13.29 -9.40 -4.79
C ARG A 19 12.10 -10.17 -4.19
N ALA A 20 12.30 -10.83 -3.06
CA ALA A 20 11.24 -11.56 -2.36
C ALA A 20 10.13 -10.61 -1.90
N GLU A 21 10.49 -9.43 -1.39
CA GLU A 21 9.52 -8.40 -1.02
C GLU A 21 8.81 -7.80 -2.25
N THR A 22 9.49 -7.62 -3.37
CA THR A 22 8.85 -7.19 -4.62
C THR A 22 7.82 -8.21 -5.10
N ALA A 23 8.16 -9.51 -5.05
CA ALA A 23 7.24 -10.57 -5.43
C ALA A 23 5.99 -10.54 -4.54
N LYS A 24 6.18 -10.46 -3.21
CA LYS A 24 5.10 -10.37 -2.23
C LYS A 24 4.22 -9.13 -2.45
N LEU A 25 4.82 -7.94 -2.67
CA LEU A 25 4.08 -6.71 -2.96
C LEU A 25 3.21 -6.85 -4.21
N ARG A 26 3.71 -7.49 -5.26
CA ARG A 26 2.94 -7.71 -6.49
C ARG A 26 1.76 -8.66 -6.27
N THR A 27 1.95 -9.70 -5.45
CA THR A 27 0.86 -10.65 -5.15
C THR A 27 -0.21 -10.01 -4.26
N SER A 28 0.19 -9.12 -3.34
CA SER A 28 -0.72 -8.43 -2.43
C SER A 28 -1.33 -7.14 -2.98
N ALA A 29 -1.03 -6.75 -4.21
CA ALA A 29 -1.47 -5.46 -4.76
C ALA A 29 -3.00 -5.34 -4.82
N LEU A 30 -3.69 -6.43 -5.17
CA LEU A 30 -5.15 -6.46 -5.22
C LEU A 30 -5.77 -6.34 -3.82
N ASP A 31 -5.24 -7.07 -2.84
CA ASP A 31 -5.71 -7.00 -1.45
C ASP A 31 -5.52 -5.60 -0.86
N ILE A 32 -4.39 -4.95 -1.16
CA ILE A 32 -4.13 -3.56 -0.74
C ILE A 32 -5.12 -2.59 -1.39
N ALA A 33 -5.44 -2.78 -2.67
CA ALA A 33 -6.42 -1.93 -3.36
C ALA A 33 -7.82 -2.10 -2.76
N ASN A 34 -8.24 -3.33 -2.48
CA ASN A 34 -9.52 -3.61 -1.83
C ASN A 34 -9.60 -2.98 -0.44
N LEU A 35 -8.55 -3.10 0.39
CA LEU A 35 -8.50 -2.46 1.70
C LEU A 35 -8.62 -0.93 1.64
N LEU A 36 -8.08 -0.29 0.60
CA LEU A 36 -8.22 1.15 0.41
C LEU A 36 -9.64 1.53 -0.01
N VAL A 37 -10.25 0.77 -0.92
CA VAL A 37 -11.65 0.97 -1.32
C VAL A 37 -12.55 0.80 -0.11
N ASP A 38 -12.41 -0.30 0.63
CA ASP A 38 -13.19 -0.58 1.84
C ASP A 38 -13.06 0.53 2.90
N TYR A 39 -11.86 1.13 3.04
CA TYR A 39 -11.66 2.25 3.96
C TYR A 39 -12.45 3.51 3.58
N PHE A 40 -12.61 3.78 2.27
CA PHE A 40 -13.36 4.94 1.78
C PHE A 40 -14.86 4.66 1.61
N ASP A 41 -15.24 3.42 1.31
CA ASP A 41 -16.63 2.95 1.22
C ASP A 41 -17.24 2.70 2.60
N ALA A 42 -16.42 2.53 3.64
CA ALA A 42 -16.89 2.58 5.03
C ALA A 42 -17.33 4.01 5.35
N ASP A 43 -18.57 4.34 4.99
CA ASP A 43 -19.29 5.55 5.43
C ASP A 43 -19.09 5.73 6.94
N ILE A 44 -18.46 6.85 7.33
CA ILE A 44 -18.39 7.35 8.72
C ILE A 44 -19.51 8.36 8.92
#